data_AF-A0A973YP47-F1
#
_entry.id   AF-A0A973YP47-F1
#
_cell.length_a   1.000
_cell.length_b   1.000
_cell.length_c   1.000
_cell.angle_alpha   90.00
_cell.angle_beta   90.00
_cell.angle_gamma   90.00
#
_symmetry.space_group_name_H-M   'P 1'
#
loop_
_entity.id
_entity.type
_entity.pdbx_description
1 polymer ?
#
loop_
_entity_poly.entity_id
_entity_poly.type
_entity_poly.pdbx_seq_one_letter_code
_entity_poly.pdbx_strand_id
1 'polypeptide(L)'
;RYEKREDFAIVMQPFFRNTLLPLDSTSKPDLSFFAADCFHFSVRGYAEMAMALWNNMLEPVGEKQTYNNFTHDRSKLKCPNPEKPFLFTRKNSGFGNSDFSLEKTVPSVPYWAVIVAALGGFLVGSL
;
A
#
# COMPACT_ATOMS: atom_id res chain seq x y z
N ARG A 1 8.81 -3.44 10.03
CA ARG A 1 8.43 -4.29 11.20
C ARG A 1 7.89 -5.66 10.77
N TYR A 2 7.09 -5.77 9.70
CA TYR A 2 6.35 -7.00 9.36
C TYR A 2 6.95 -7.85 8.21
N GLU A 3 7.73 -7.27 7.30
CA GLU A 3 8.37 -8.00 6.17
C GLU A 3 9.81 -8.40 6.53
N LYS A 4 9.99 -9.25 7.54
CA LYS A 4 11.33 -9.72 7.99
C LYS A 4 11.81 -11.01 7.32
N ARG A 5 10.89 -11.75 6.67
CA ARG A 5 11.18 -13.03 6.04
C ARG A 5 11.07 -12.89 4.53
N GLU A 6 11.81 -13.71 3.81
CA GLU A 6 11.79 -13.73 2.35
C GLU A 6 10.52 -14.37 1.76
N ASP A 7 9.81 -15.16 2.56
CA ASP A 7 8.60 -15.91 2.18
C ASP A 7 7.28 -15.22 2.57
N PHE A 8 7.34 -13.95 3.02
CA PHE A 8 6.18 -13.24 3.52
C PHE A 8 6.18 -11.77 3.06
N ALA A 9 5.05 -11.32 2.51
CA ALA A 9 4.86 -9.95 2.05
C ALA A 9 3.55 -9.37 2.59
N ILE A 10 3.54 -8.05 2.85
CA ILE A 10 2.32 -7.32 3.17
C ILE A 10 2.07 -6.29 2.10
N VAL A 11 0.92 -6.42 1.44
CA VAL A 11 0.54 -5.56 0.33
C VAL A 11 -0.84 -5.00 0.58
N MET A 12 -0.92 -3.68 0.74
CA MET A 12 -2.20 -2.99 0.83
C MET A 12 -2.90 -3.00 -0.53
N GLN A 13 -4.20 -3.25 -0.53
CA GLN A 13 -5.04 -3.28 -1.73
C GLN A 13 -6.03 -2.09 -1.68
N PRO A 14 -5.68 -0.93 -2.25
CA PRO A 14 -6.43 0.31 -2.04
C PRO A 14 -7.72 0.44 -2.88
N PHE A 15 -8.22 -0.61 -3.52
CA PHE A 15 -9.40 -0.56 -4.40
C PHE A 15 -10.69 -0.02 -3.74
N PHE A 16 -10.71 0.15 -2.41
CA PHE A 16 -11.84 0.70 -1.67
C PHE A 16 -11.63 2.15 -1.17
N ARG A 17 -10.54 2.82 -1.53
CA ARG A 17 -10.25 4.19 -1.06
C ARG A 17 -11.19 5.23 -1.67
N ASN A 18 -11.42 5.13 -2.98
CA ASN A 18 -12.21 6.05 -3.80
C ASN A 18 -13.42 5.29 -4.37
N THR A 19 -14.18 4.64 -3.50
CA THR A 19 -15.34 3.83 -3.91
C THR A 19 -16.49 4.74 -4.37
N LEU A 20 -16.93 4.54 -5.62
CA LEU A 20 -18.14 5.18 -6.14
C LEU A 20 -19.35 4.32 -5.80
N LEU A 21 -20.44 4.95 -5.39
CA LEU A 21 -21.71 4.24 -5.17
C LEU A 21 -22.24 3.73 -6.53
N PRO A 22 -22.54 2.43 -6.67
CA PRO A 22 -23.17 1.93 -7.88
C PRO A 22 -24.54 2.57 -8.08
N LEU A 23 -24.83 3.01 -9.29
CA LEU A 23 -26.11 3.61 -9.65
C LEU A 23 -26.91 2.67 -10.55
N ASP A 24 -28.23 2.66 -10.37
CA ASP A 24 -29.17 1.95 -11.21
C ASP A 24 -29.49 2.74 -12.50
N SER A 25 -30.35 2.19 -13.36
CA SER A 25 -30.78 2.85 -14.61
C SER A 25 -31.53 4.17 -14.40
N THR A 26 -31.94 4.47 -13.16
CA THR A 26 -32.61 5.71 -12.76
C THR A 26 -31.68 6.69 -12.05
N SER A 27 -30.37 6.43 -12.03
CA SER A 27 -29.36 7.24 -11.34
C SER A 27 -29.52 7.31 -9.83
N LYS A 28 -30.15 6.30 -9.21
CA LYS A 28 -30.22 6.13 -7.76
C LYS A 28 -29.27 5.03 -7.30
N PRO A 29 -28.88 4.97 -6.01
CA PRO A 29 -28.07 3.87 -5.49
C PRO A 29 -28.68 2.50 -5.82
N ASP A 30 -27.91 1.65 -6.51
CA ASP A 30 -28.34 0.28 -6.85
C ASP A 30 -28.23 -0.61 -5.60
N LEU A 31 -29.36 -0.79 -4.93
CA LEU A 31 -29.46 -1.60 -3.71
C LEU A 31 -29.22 -3.10 -3.95
N SER A 32 -29.19 -3.58 -5.20
CA SER A 32 -28.93 -4.99 -5.49
C SER A 32 -27.50 -5.44 -5.17
N PHE A 33 -26.58 -4.49 -4.96
CA PHE A 33 -25.23 -4.77 -4.46
C PHE A 33 -25.18 -5.01 -2.94
N PHE A 34 -26.27 -4.77 -2.22
CA PHE A 34 -26.38 -4.94 -0.76
C PHE A 34 -27.35 -6.06 -0.40
N ALA A 35 -27.14 -6.66 0.76
CA ALA A 35 -28.03 -7.65 1.34
C ALA A 35 -29.33 -7.00 1.85
N ALA A 36 -30.25 -7.81 2.36
CA ALA A 36 -31.56 -7.34 2.84
C ALA A 36 -31.48 -6.34 4.01
N ASP A 37 -30.36 -6.32 4.74
CA ASP A 37 -30.10 -5.35 5.82
C ASP A 37 -29.52 -4.02 5.32
N CYS A 38 -29.30 -3.87 4.01
CA CYS A 38 -28.70 -2.69 3.38
C CYS A 38 -27.30 -2.32 3.90
N PHE A 39 -26.62 -3.24 4.59
CA PHE A 39 -25.31 -3.01 5.19
C PHE A 39 -24.27 -3.98 4.63
N HIS A 40 -24.56 -5.28 4.66
CA HIS A 40 -23.67 -6.27 4.08
C HIS A 40 -23.77 -6.22 2.55
N PHE A 41 -22.69 -6.59 1.87
CA PHE A 41 -22.76 -6.80 0.43
C PHE A 41 -23.60 -8.04 0.11
N SER A 42 -24.36 -7.98 -0.97
CA SER A 42 -24.97 -9.18 -1.56
C SER A 42 -23.89 -10.04 -2.20
N VAL A 43 -24.26 -11.23 -2.69
CA VAL A 43 -23.37 -12.06 -3.52
C VAL A 43 -22.82 -11.27 -4.71
N ARG A 44 -23.62 -10.37 -5.30
CA ARG A 44 -23.21 -9.47 -6.37
C ARG A 44 -22.16 -8.48 -5.89
N GLY A 45 -22.40 -7.80 -4.77
CA GLY A 45 -21.43 -6.86 -4.18
C GLY A 45 -20.10 -7.52 -3.83
N TYR A 46 -20.13 -8.71 -3.21
CA TYR A 46 -18.90 -9.47 -2.91
C TYR A 46 -18.14 -9.89 -4.16
N ALA A 47 -18.85 -10.30 -5.23
CA ALA A 47 -18.20 -10.64 -6.50
C ALA A 47 -17.43 -9.45 -7.08
N GLU A 48 -18.03 -8.25 -7.04
CA GLU A 48 -17.36 -7.01 -7.45
C GLU A 48 -16.12 -6.69 -6.60
N MET A 49 -16.18 -6.91 -5.28
CA MET A 49 -15.05 -6.63 -4.39
C MET A 49 -13.92 -7.62 -4.63
N ALA A 50 -14.26 -8.90 -4.87
CA ALA A 50 -13.30 -9.94 -5.18
C ALA A 50 -12.59 -9.68 -6.52
N MET A 51 -13.31 -9.23 -7.55
CA MET A 51 -12.71 -8.83 -8.82
C MET A 51 -11.76 -7.64 -8.65
N ALA A 52 -12.17 -6.63 -7.87
CA ALA A 52 -11.33 -5.46 -7.60
C ALA A 52 -10.05 -5.85 -6.86
N LEU A 53 -10.15 -6.71 -5.84
CA LEU A 53 -9.00 -7.27 -5.12
C LEU A 53 -8.07 -8.04 -6.07
N TRP A 54 -8.62 -8.94 -6.89
CA TRP A 54 -7.87 -9.74 -7.86
C TRP A 54 -7.06 -8.85 -8.81
N ASN A 55 -7.73 -7.88 -9.42
CA ASN A 55 -7.08 -6.92 -10.32
C ASN A 55 -5.96 -6.15 -9.62
N ASN A 56 -6.17 -5.77 -8.36
CA ASN A 56 -5.20 -5.02 -7.57
C ASN A 56 -3.98 -5.87 -7.19
N MET A 57 -4.14 -7.19 -7.00
CA MET A 57 -3.01 -8.11 -6.83
C MET A 57 -2.16 -8.27 -8.11
N LEU A 58 -2.72 -7.98 -9.28
CA LEU A 58 -2.05 -8.01 -10.59
C LEU A 58 -1.51 -6.63 -11.03
N GLU A 59 -1.48 -5.65 -10.13
CA GLU A 59 -0.93 -4.31 -10.37
C GLU A 59 0.29 -4.04 -9.48
N PRO A 60 1.36 -3.41 -9.99
CA PRO A 60 2.52 -3.02 -9.20
C PRO A 60 2.12 -2.15 -8.00
N VAL A 61 2.80 -2.34 -6.85
CA VAL A 61 2.71 -1.43 -5.70
C VAL A 61 3.11 -0.01 -6.14
N GLY A 62 2.27 0.97 -5.84
CA GLY A 62 2.40 2.36 -6.32
C GLY A 62 1.48 2.68 -7.49
N GLU A 63 1.10 1.68 -8.28
CA GLU A 63 0.22 1.81 -9.45
C GLU A 63 -1.15 1.13 -9.26
N LYS A 64 -1.41 0.66 -8.04
CA LYS A 64 -2.65 -0.02 -7.68
C LYS A 64 -3.87 0.88 -7.86
N GLN A 65 -4.91 0.38 -8.52
CA GLN A 65 -6.22 1.03 -8.59
C GLN A 65 -6.73 1.35 -7.18
N THR A 66 -7.33 2.53 -7.03
CA THR A 66 -7.81 3.04 -5.73
C THR A 66 -9.33 3.11 -5.64
N TYR A 67 -10.03 2.69 -6.68
CA TYR A 67 -11.49 2.73 -6.81
C TYR A 67 -12.00 1.34 -7.17
N ASN A 68 -13.31 1.16 -7.00
CA ASN A 68 -14.01 -0.02 -7.49
C ASN A 68 -14.98 0.34 -8.62
N ASN A 69 -14.94 -0.44 -9.70
CA ASN A 69 -15.89 -0.36 -10.79
C ASN A 69 -16.96 -1.44 -10.62
N PHE A 70 -18.14 -1.03 -10.15
CA PHE A 70 -19.30 -1.90 -9.92
C PHE A 70 -20.09 -2.26 -11.19
N THR A 71 -19.58 -1.95 -12.38
CA THR A 71 -20.20 -2.40 -13.63
C THR A 71 -20.17 -3.92 -13.68
N HIS A 72 -21.32 -4.57 -13.90
CA HIS A 72 -21.42 -6.03 -13.96
C HIS A 72 -20.90 -6.55 -15.32
N ASP A 73 -19.60 -6.36 -15.55
CA ASP A 73 -18.86 -6.81 -16.71
C ASP A 73 -17.66 -7.64 -16.25
N ARG A 74 -17.60 -8.90 -16.68
CA ARG A 74 -16.52 -9.84 -16.33
C ARG A 74 -15.27 -9.62 -17.18
N SER A 75 -15.34 -8.86 -18.28
CA SER A 75 -14.20 -8.58 -19.15
C SER A 75 -13.10 -7.76 -18.45
N LYS A 76 -13.45 -7.05 -17.37
CA LYS A 76 -12.52 -6.27 -16.55
C LYS A 76 -11.53 -7.10 -15.72
N LEU A 77 -11.72 -8.42 -15.64
CA LEU A 77 -10.80 -9.29 -14.91
C LEU A 77 -9.44 -9.29 -15.61
N LYS A 78 -8.40 -8.89 -14.88
CA LYS A 78 -7.03 -8.96 -15.36
C LYS A 78 -6.57 -10.41 -15.35
N CYS A 79 -5.94 -10.81 -16.46
CA CYS A 79 -5.27 -12.09 -16.59
C CYS A 79 -3.76 -11.90 -16.44
N PRO A 80 -3.05 -12.80 -15.73
CA PRO A 80 -1.60 -12.86 -15.79
C PRO A 80 -1.11 -13.10 -17.22
N ASN A 81 0.09 -12.63 -17.53
CA ASN A 81 0.77 -12.88 -18.80
C ASN A 81 2.22 -13.35 -18.56
N PRO A 82 2.92 -13.88 -19.58
CA PRO A 82 4.28 -14.35 -19.42
C PRO A 82 5.27 -13.27 -18.93
N GLU A 83 5.01 -12.00 -19.22
CA GLU A 83 5.85 -10.88 -18.79
C GLU A 83 5.69 -10.56 -17.30
N LYS A 84 4.51 -10.83 -16.71
CA LYS A 84 4.14 -10.56 -15.31
C LYS A 84 3.42 -11.78 -14.70
N PRO A 85 4.14 -12.88 -14.44
CA PRO A 85 3.53 -14.15 -14.06
C PRO A 85 3.18 -14.26 -12.56
N PHE A 86 3.57 -13.29 -11.72
CA PHE A 86 3.41 -13.34 -10.27
C PHE A 86 2.52 -12.21 -9.76
N LEU A 87 1.92 -12.43 -8.58
CA LEU A 87 1.25 -11.34 -7.85
C LEU A 87 2.26 -10.28 -7.42
N PHE A 88 1.84 -9.01 -7.47
CA PHE A 88 2.70 -7.89 -7.16
C PHE A 88 2.82 -7.66 -5.65
N THR A 89 4.08 -7.65 -5.21
CA THR A 89 4.55 -7.30 -3.88
C THR A 89 5.50 -6.11 -3.97
N ARG A 90 5.92 -5.55 -2.83
CA ARG A 90 6.88 -4.44 -2.84
C ARG A 90 8.18 -4.80 -3.58
N LYS A 91 8.66 -6.04 -3.42
CA LYS A 91 9.92 -6.54 -4.00
C LYS A 91 9.92 -6.63 -5.53
N ASN A 92 8.80 -6.99 -6.16
CA ASN A 92 8.71 -7.16 -7.62
C ASN A 92 7.95 -6.02 -8.33
N SER A 93 7.63 -4.94 -7.62
CA SER A 93 6.95 -3.77 -8.18
C SER A 93 7.88 -2.61 -8.49
N GLY A 94 9.19 -2.74 -8.26
CA GLY A 94 10.14 -1.61 -8.28
C GLY A 94 9.92 -0.59 -7.14
N PHE A 95 8.92 -0.84 -6.28
CA PHE A 95 8.57 -0.01 -5.14
C PHE A 95 9.55 -0.26 -3.98
N GLY A 96 10.63 0.52 -3.96
CA GLY A 96 11.73 0.38 -3.00
C GLY A 96 13.14 0.45 -3.60
N ASN A 97 13.27 0.66 -4.92
CA ASN A 97 14.58 1.00 -5.51
C ASN A 97 14.99 2.47 -5.21
N SER A 98 14.05 3.30 -4.76
CA SER A 98 14.36 4.54 -4.04
C SER A 98 14.52 4.23 -2.55
N ASP A 99 15.72 3.76 -2.24
CA ASP A 99 16.47 4.11 -1.03
C ASP A 99 15.71 4.07 0.32
N PHE A 100 15.78 2.91 0.98
CA PHE A 100 16.05 2.90 2.41
C PHE A 100 17.41 2.23 2.64
N SER A 101 18.45 2.72 1.97
CA SER A 101 19.66 3.08 2.72
C SER A 101 19.30 4.29 3.59
N LEU A 102 18.37 4.09 4.53
CA LEU A 102 18.50 4.72 5.82
C LEU A 102 19.64 3.97 6.51
N GLU A 103 20.83 4.08 5.90
CA GLU A 103 22.05 4.13 6.65
C GLU A 103 21.73 5.15 7.73
N LYS A 104 21.63 4.66 8.94
CA LYS A 104 21.58 5.49 10.13
C LYS A 104 22.82 6.37 10.08
N THR A 105 22.77 7.50 9.38
CA THR A 105 23.55 8.67 9.71
C THR A 105 22.93 9.25 10.97
N VAL A 106 22.99 8.46 12.05
CA VAL A 106 23.18 9.06 13.36
C VAL A 106 24.52 9.79 13.20
N PRO A 107 24.58 11.12 13.37
CA PRO A 107 25.85 11.81 13.39
C PRO A 107 26.65 11.16 14.52
N SER A 108 27.65 10.35 14.18
CA SER A 108 28.58 9.81 15.16
C SER A 108 29.41 11.01 15.61
N VAL A 109 28.96 11.69 16.66
CA VAL A 109 29.76 12.70 17.33
C VAL A 109 31.05 11.98 17.74
N PRO A 110 32.19 12.33 17.13
CA PRO A 110 33.40 11.56 17.34
C PRO A 110 33.86 11.80 18.78
N TYR A 111 34.33 10.76 19.46
CA TYR A 111 34.64 10.80 20.89
C TYR A 111 35.57 11.96 21.29
N TRP A 112 36.46 12.38 20.38
CA TRP A 112 37.33 13.54 20.57
C TRP A 112 36.57 14.86 20.71
N ALA A 113 35.41 15.02 20.09
CA ALA A 113 34.60 16.24 20.21
C ALA A 113 34.07 16.43 21.65
N VAL A 114 33.77 15.33 22.35
CA VAL A 114 33.37 15.35 23.77
C VAL A 114 34.55 15.74 24.66
N ILE A 115 35.75 15.23 24.35
CA ILE A 115 36.99 15.57 25.08
C ILE A 115 37.33 17.05 24.90
N VAL A 116 37.29 17.56 23.67
CA VAL A 116 37.59 18.97 23.38
C VAL A 116 36.59 19.90 24.07
N ALA A 117 35.30 19.56 24.09
CA ALA A 117 34.29 20.34 24.81
C ALA A 117 34.52 20.36 26.32
N ALA A 118 34.89 19.23 26.92
CA ALA A 118 35.17 19.14 28.35
C ALA A 118 36.43 19.92 28.76
N LEU A 119 37.50 19.85 27.96
CA LEU A 119 38.75 20.58 28.21
C LEU A 119 38.59 22.09 27.95
N GLY A 120 37.88 22.47 26.89
CA GLY A 120 37.57 23.87 26.59
C GLY A 120 36.69 24.52 27.67
N GLY A 121 35.70 23.79 28.19
CA GLY A 121 34.87 24.25 29.31
C GLY A 121 35.65 24.47 30.61
N PHE A 122 36.67 23.65 30.88
CA PHE A 122 37.53 23.79 32.06
C PHE A 122 38.41 25.05 32.02
N LEU A 123 38.88 25.46 30.83
CA LEU A 123 39.71 26.65 30.66
C LEU A 123 38.89 27.95 30.74
N VAL A 124 37.63 27.93 30.29
CA VAL A 124 36.73 29.10 30.37
C VAL A 124 36.14 29.25 31.79
N GLY A 125 35.96 28.17 32.54
CA GLY A 125 35.44 28.19 33.91
C GLY A 125 36.47 28.48 35.01
N SER A 126 37.74 28.68 34.66
CA SER A 126 38.85 28.93 35.61
C SER A 126 39.46 30.34 35.50
N LEU A 127 38.75 31.29 34.86
CA LEU A 127 39.11 32.71 34.80
C LEU A 127 38.17 33.56 35.64
#